data_AF-A0A9D0UP18-F1
#
_entry.id   AF-A0A9D0UP18-F1
#
_cell.length_a   1.000
_cell.length_b   1.000
_cell.length_c   1.000
_cell.angle_alpha   90.00
_cell.angle_beta   90.00
_cell.angle_gamma   90.00
#
_symmetry.space_group_name_H-M   'P 1'
#
loop_
_entity.id
_entity.type
_entity.pdbx_description
1 polymer ?
#
loop_
_entity_poly.entity_id
_entity_poly.type
_entity_poly.pdbx_seq_one_letter_code
_entity_poly.pdbx_strand_id
1 'polypeptide(L)'
;MTALLSPTSNPGFVERRKQPLSNAVRVAMDLYFQDLNDGPPGNLYHMVIHEVERPLLEAVMRHAQGNQSQAAKILGINRATLRKKLAEHGLMKTT
;
A
#
# COMPACT_ATOMS: atom_id res chain seq x y z
N MET A 1 -24.55 -50.30 12.22
CA MET A 1 -23.77 -49.97 11.01
C MET A 1 -24.49 -48.83 10.31
N THR A 2 -24.43 -47.60 10.81
CA THR A 2 -23.31 -46.64 10.83
C THR A 2 -22.98 -46.07 9.45
N ALA A 3 -23.48 -44.86 9.17
CA ALA A 3 -22.79 -43.74 8.52
C ALA A 3 -23.79 -42.55 8.49
N LEU A 4 -23.83 -41.70 9.53
CA LEU A 4 -23.17 -40.40 9.58
C LEU A 4 -23.33 -39.58 8.29
N LEU A 5 -24.36 -38.73 8.26
CA LEU A 5 -24.41 -37.54 7.41
C LEU A 5 -23.34 -36.56 7.91
N SER A 6 -22.25 -36.41 7.16
CA SER A 6 -21.25 -35.34 7.40
C SER A 6 -21.76 -34.01 6.83
N PRO A 7 -21.45 -32.86 7.48
CA PRO A 7 -22.00 -31.57 7.12
C PRO A 7 -21.24 -30.92 5.94
N THR A 8 -22.01 -30.43 4.97
CA THR A 8 -21.77 -29.27 4.10
C THR A 8 -20.32 -28.77 3.95
N SER A 9 -19.62 -29.20 2.88
CA SER A 9 -18.54 -28.40 2.30
C SER A 9 -19.16 -27.33 1.41
N ASN A 10 -19.62 -26.24 2.03
CA ASN A 10 -20.11 -25.05 1.32
C ASN A 10 -18.98 -24.46 0.46
N PRO A 11 -19.08 -24.46 -0.88
CA PRO A 11 -18.08 -23.84 -1.73
C PRO A 11 -18.42 -22.35 -1.83
N GLY A 12 -17.71 -21.49 -1.11
CA GLY A 12 -17.94 -20.05 -1.29
C GLY A 12 -17.27 -19.09 -0.35
N PHE A 13 -16.71 -19.54 0.78
CA PHE A 13 -15.79 -18.70 1.53
C PHE A 13 -14.37 -18.97 1.06
N VAL A 14 -14.06 -18.45 -0.13
CA VAL A 14 -12.66 -18.14 -0.47
C VAL A 14 -12.24 -17.09 0.55
N GLU A 15 -11.64 -17.55 1.64
CA GLU A 15 -10.92 -16.71 2.57
C GLU A 15 -9.97 -15.88 1.71
N ARG A 16 -10.26 -14.59 1.55
CA ARG A 16 -9.40 -13.66 0.81
C ARG A 16 -8.07 -13.65 1.57
N ARG A 17 -7.18 -14.59 1.24
CA ARG A 17 -5.80 -14.62 1.72
C ARG A 17 -5.23 -13.27 1.31
N LYS A 18 -5.16 -12.35 2.27
CA LYS A 18 -4.58 -11.03 2.06
C LYS A 18 -3.14 -11.28 1.67
N GLN A 19 -2.85 -11.24 0.38
CA GLN A 19 -1.46 -11.31 -0.07
C GLN A 19 -0.71 -10.15 0.56
N PRO A 20 0.52 -10.36 1.03
CA PRO A 20 1.30 -9.28 1.63
C PRO A 20 1.60 -8.21 0.57
N LEU A 21 1.74 -6.96 1.00
CA LEU A 21 2.10 -5.84 0.12
C LEU A 21 3.39 -6.11 -0.67
N SER A 22 4.32 -6.86 -0.05
CA SER A 22 5.56 -7.29 -0.69
C SER A 22 5.35 -8.11 -1.97
N ASN A 23 4.22 -8.83 -2.10
CA ASN A 23 3.90 -9.56 -3.32
C ASN A 23 3.58 -8.60 -4.48
N ALA A 24 2.82 -7.54 -4.21
CA ALA A 24 2.50 -6.53 -5.23
C ALA A 24 3.77 -5.80 -5.69
N VAL A 25 4.66 -5.47 -4.75
CA VAL A 25 5.96 -4.85 -5.07
C VAL A 25 6.80 -5.78 -5.95
N ARG A 26 6.89 -7.08 -5.60
CA ARG A 26 7.65 -8.06 -6.39
C ARG A 26 7.15 -8.14 -7.83
N VAL A 27 5.84 -8.33 -8.01
CA VAL A 27 5.23 -8.42 -9.36
C VAL A 27 5.49 -7.15 -10.17
N ALA A 28 5.35 -5.97 -9.56
CA ALA A 28 5.61 -4.70 -10.25
C ALA A 28 7.08 -4.55 -10.69
N MET A 29 8.03 -4.98 -9.85
CA MET A 29 9.45 -4.90 -10.18
C MET A 29 9.85 -5.92 -11.26
N ASP A 30 9.29 -7.14 -11.22
CA ASP A 30 9.54 -8.15 -12.25
C ASP A 30 9.10 -7.64 -13.63
N LEU A 31 7.92 -7.00 -13.72
CA LEU A 31 7.44 -6.37 -14.95
C LEU A 31 8.33 -5.20 -15.39
N TYR A 32 8.68 -4.31 -14.45
CA TYR A 32 9.55 -3.17 -14.75
C TYR A 32 10.89 -3.60 -15.37
N PHE A 33 11.53 -4.65 -14.82
CA PHE A 33 12.80 -5.14 -15.35
C PHE A 33 12.66 -5.93 -16.67
N GLN A 34 11.49 -6.53 -16.94
CA GLN A 34 11.20 -7.13 -18.25
C GLN A 34 11.06 -6.06 -19.35
N ASP A 35 10.45 -4.92 -19.01
CA ASP A 35 10.26 -3.80 -19.95
C ASP A 35 11.54 -2.98 -20.17
N LEU A 36 12.51 -3.12 -19.27
CA LEU A 36 13.80 -2.43 -19.32
C LEU A 36 14.68 -3.08 -20.41
N ASN A 37 14.46 -2.69 -21.67
CA ASN A 37 15.25 -3.11 -22.85
C ASN A 37 16.71 -2.61 -22.78
N ASP A 38 17.52 -3.22 -21.89
CA ASP A 38 18.98 -3.07 -21.73
C ASP A 38 19.52 -1.68 -21.31
N GLY A 39 18.66 -0.70 -20.99
CA GLY A 39 19.09 0.58 -20.41
C GLY A 39 19.33 0.48 -18.89
N PRO A 40 20.37 1.13 -18.32
CA PRO A 40 20.60 1.08 -16.88
C PRO A 40 19.45 1.77 -16.12
N PRO A 41 18.86 1.15 -15.09
CA PRO A 41 17.80 1.77 -14.31
C PRO A 41 18.36 2.95 -13.50
N GLY A 42 17.80 4.15 -13.71
CA GLY A 42 18.17 5.35 -12.97
C GLY A 42 17.19 5.65 -11.83
N ASN A 43 17.71 5.89 -10.62
CA ASN A 43 16.94 6.42 -9.49
C ASN A 43 15.70 5.58 -9.05
N LEU A 44 15.77 4.26 -9.23
CA LEU A 44 14.66 3.34 -8.97
C LEU A 44 14.12 3.44 -7.53
N TYR A 45 15.00 3.57 -6.54
CA TYR A 45 14.59 3.71 -5.14
C TYR A 45 13.66 4.91 -4.94
N HIS A 46 14.04 6.08 -5.44
CA HIS A 46 13.21 7.28 -5.29
C HIS A 46 11.88 7.14 -6.03
N MET A 47 11.88 6.57 -7.24
CA MET A 47 10.66 6.30 -8.00
C MET A 47 9.71 5.39 -7.21
N VAL A 48 10.20 4.26 -6.71
CA VAL A 48 9.39 3.30 -5.95
C VAL A 48 8.87 3.92 -4.65
N ILE A 49 9.72 4.60 -3.88
CA ILE A 49 9.27 5.26 -2.64
C ILE A 49 8.23 6.32 -2.94
N HIS A 50 8.40 7.11 -4.01
CA HIS A 50 7.43 8.12 -4.40
C HIS A 50 6.05 7.51 -4.74
N GLU A 51 6.04 6.45 -5.56
CA GLU A 51 4.81 5.75 -5.97
C GLU A 51 4.10 5.04 -4.81
N VAL A 52 4.85 4.52 -3.83
CA VAL A 52 4.27 3.83 -2.68
C VAL A 52 3.81 4.80 -1.60
N GLU A 53 4.55 5.88 -1.38
CA GLU A 53 4.29 6.79 -0.28
C GLU A 53 3.03 7.65 -0.51
N ARG A 54 2.80 8.12 -1.74
CA ARG A 54 1.62 8.91 -2.07
C ARG A 54 0.29 8.21 -1.70
N PRO A 55 -0.01 6.98 -2.16
CA PRO A 55 -1.26 6.29 -1.81
C PRO A 55 -1.34 5.92 -0.33
N LEU A 56 -0.21 5.67 0.34
CA LEU A 56 -0.18 5.49 1.79
C LEU A 56 -0.64 6.76 2.52
N LEU A 57 -0.09 7.92 2.16
CA LEU A 57 -0.44 9.20 2.76
C LEU A 57 -1.91 9.55 2.51
N GLU A 58 -2.41 9.38 1.28
CA GLU A 58 -3.82 9.59 0.94
C GLU A 58 -4.76 8.69 1.76
N ALA A 59 -4.44 7.39 1.84
CA ALA A 59 -5.25 6.43 2.59
C ALA A 59 -5.32 6.79 4.07
N VAL A 60 -4.20 7.15 4.68
CA VAL A 60 -4.16 7.53 6.11
C VAL A 60 -4.83 8.88 6.33
N MET A 61 -4.61 9.88 5.47
CA MET A 61 -5.26 11.18 5.62
C MET A 61 -6.78 11.07 5.49
N ARG A 62 -7.28 10.23 4.58
CA ARG A 62 -8.70 9.91 4.46
C ARG A 62 -9.22 9.20 5.70
N HIS A 63 -8.49 8.19 6.20
CA HIS A 63 -8.86 7.49 7.44
C HIS A 63 -8.90 8.43 8.65
N ALA A 64 -7.95 9.36 8.73
CA ALA A 64 -7.88 10.39 9.77
C ALA A 64 -8.81 11.59 9.51
N GLN A 65 -9.66 11.54 8.47
CA GLN A 65 -10.60 12.61 8.10
C GLN A 65 -9.93 13.98 7.96
N GLY A 66 -8.70 14.01 7.43
CA GLY A 66 -7.92 15.24 7.26
C GLY A 66 -7.12 15.67 8.50
N ASN A 67 -7.27 15.02 9.65
CA ASN A 67 -6.54 15.36 10.87
C ASN A 67 -5.08 14.89 10.80
N GLN A 68 -4.17 15.81 10.45
CA GLN A 68 -2.74 15.52 10.34
C GLN A 68 -2.10 15.02 11.64
N SER A 69 -2.56 15.47 12.80
CA SER A 69 -2.02 14.99 14.09
C SER A 69 -2.37 13.52 14.32
N GLN A 70 -3.59 13.11 13.96
CA GLN A 70 -4.01 11.72 14.03
C GLN A 70 -3.32 10.86 12.96
N ALA A 71 -3.22 11.37 11.72
CA ALA A 71 -2.51 10.69 10.64
C ALA A 71 -1.03 10.45 10.98
N ALA A 72 -0.36 11.42 11.58
CA ALA A 72 1.03 11.28 12.02
C ALA A 72 1.19 10.19 13.09
N LYS A 73 0.24 10.09 14.04
CA LYS A 73 0.20 9.00 15.02
C LYS A 73 0.00 7.63 14.36
N ILE A 74 -0.92 7.51 13.39
CA ILE A 74 -1.18 6.26 12.66
C ILE A 74 0.07 5.81 11.88
N LEU A 75 0.74 6.75 11.22
CA LEU A 75 1.96 6.49 10.46
C LEU A 75 3.19 6.26 11.36
N GLY A 76 3.12 6.63 12.64
CA GLY A 76 4.26 6.54 13.56
C GLY A 76 5.38 7.52 13.23
N ILE A 77 5.07 8.67 12.62
CA ILE A 77 6.06 9.69 12.25
C ILE A 77 5.76 11.03 12.92
N ASN A 78 6.77 11.90 13.01
CA ASN A 78 6.59 13.27 13.49
C ASN A 78 5.61 14.03 12.57
N ARG A 79 4.71 14.84 13.16
CA ARG A 79 3.77 15.69 12.41
C ARG A 79 4.48 16.64 11.42
N ALA A 80 5.63 17.20 11.77
CA ALA A 80 6.42 18.03 10.87
C ALA A 80 6.92 17.24 9.64
N THR A 81 7.30 15.98 9.84
CA THR A 81 7.68 15.06 8.76
C THR A 81 6.49 14.74 7.87
N LEU A 82 5.34 14.37 8.45
CA LEU A 82 4.10 14.15 7.68
C LEU A 82 3.78 15.39 6.84
N ARG A 83 3.86 16.58 7.44
CA ARG A 83 3.56 17.84 6.78
C ARG A 83 4.47 18.07 5.56
N LYS A 84 5.78 17.84 5.68
CA LYS A 84 6.72 17.93 4.55
C LYS A 84 6.36 16.95 3.45
N LYS A 85 6.10 15.68 3.81
CA LYS A 85 5.70 14.63 2.86
C LYS A 85 4.40 14.97 2.12
N LEU A 86 3.39 15.49 2.83
CA LEU A 86 2.15 15.94 2.18
C LEU A 86 2.40 17.08 1.19
N ALA A 87 3.36 17.98 1.45
CA ALA A 87 3.72 19.03 0.52
C ALA A 87 4.47 18.48 -0.71
N GLU A 88 5.46 17.61 -0.49
CA GLU A 88 6.24 16.93 -1.54
C GLU A 88 5.33 16.17 -2.52
N HIS A 89 4.27 15.53 -2.01
CA HIS A 89 3.32 14.75 -2.80
C HIS A 89 2.11 15.54 -3.32
N GLY A 90 2.06 16.87 -3.14
CA GLY A 90 0.95 17.72 -3.58
C GLY A 90 -0.39 17.46 -2.87
N LEU A 91 -0.34 16.90 -1.67
CA LEU A 91 -1.51 16.53 -0.84
C LEU A 91 -1.83 17.57 0.24
N MET A 92 -1.09 18.67 0.30
CA MET A 92 -1.43 19.80 1.16
C MET A 92 -2.64 20.54 0.61
N LYS A 93 -3.68 20.66 1.43
CA LYS A 93 -4.74 21.64 1.19
C LYS A 93 -4.22 23.01 1.62
N THR A 94 -4.04 23.92 0.68
CA THR A 94 -3.92 25.36 0.97
C THR A 94 -5.31 25.83 1.40
N THR A 95 -5.50 26.04 2.70
CA THR A 95 -6.65 26.76 3.26
C THR A 95 -6.17 28.15 3.66
#